data_AF-A0A3M0YB78-F1
#
_entry.id   AF-A0A3M0YB78-F1
#
_cell.length_a   1.000
_cell.length_b   1.000
_cell.length_c   1.000
_cell.angle_alpha   90.00
_cell.angle_beta   90.00
_cell.angle_gamma   90.00
#
_symmetry.space_group_name_H-M   'P 1'
#
loop_
_entity.id
_entity.type
_entity.pdbx_description
1 polymer ?
#
loop_
_entity_poly.entity_id
_entity_poly.type
_entity_poly.pdbx_seq_one_letter_code
_entity_poly.pdbx_strand_id
1 'polypeptide(L)'
;MARKKRKRPDHSIAVRSALIGGFVLAALFGGIVWIDEWVVALTPRFAGNIQVALMLLVTWLATGAVVRTVVSLDKATPWWAAWLAGATAVAIGATLFLAAILLFPSLEVQSRWQDTAAWVGAMWVFFLGLGLVFSLMAVINARIRNRTLGNILEIGLLLVVIFLILKLA
;
A
#
# COMPACT_ATOMS: atom_id res chain seq x y z
N MET A 1 -25.55 37.14 4.04
CA MET A 1 -25.15 35.71 4.06
C MET A 1 -24.08 35.46 2.99
N ALA A 2 -22.81 35.36 3.37
CA ALA A 2 -21.75 35.08 2.40
C ALA A 2 -21.82 33.61 1.96
N ARG A 3 -22.09 33.36 0.67
CA ARG A 3 -21.94 32.04 0.05
C ARG A 3 -20.48 31.61 0.25
N LYS A 4 -20.21 30.65 1.14
CA LYS A 4 -18.93 29.93 1.17
C LYS A 4 -18.70 29.36 -0.24
N LYS A 5 -17.82 30.00 -1.03
CA LYS A 5 -17.33 29.42 -2.29
C LYS A 5 -16.83 28.02 -1.94
N ARG A 6 -17.47 26.98 -2.48
CA ARG A 6 -16.96 25.61 -2.36
C ARG A 6 -15.53 25.64 -2.88
N LYS A 7 -14.55 25.43 -2.00
CA LYS A 7 -13.14 25.25 -2.42
C LYS A 7 -13.16 24.12 -3.44
N ARG A 8 -12.69 24.39 -4.66
CA ARG A 8 -12.51 23.33 -5.65
C ARG A 8 -11.49 22.34 -5.08
N PRO A 9 -11.70 21.03 -5.25
CA PRO A 9 -10.74 20.04 -4.78
C PRO A 9 -9.39 20.29 -5.45
N ASP A 10 -8.32 20.32 -4.64
CA ASP A 10 -6.96 20.49 -5.16
C ASP A 10 -6.34 19.12 -5.44
N HIS A 11 -6.51 18.66 -6.68
CA HIS A 11 -5.99 17.37 -7.13
C HIS A 11 -4.46 17.26 -7.06
N SER A 12 -3.74 18.38 -6.98
CA SER A 12 -2.26 18.36 -6.88
C SER A 12 -1.78 17.73 -5.56
N ILE A 13 -2.57 17.86 -4.49
CA ILE A 13 -2.25 17.30 -3.17
C ILE A 13 -2.29 15.77 -3.22
N ALA A 14 -3.30 15.19 -3.88
CA ALA A 14 -3.43 13.75 -4.05
C ALA A 14 -2.25 13.17 -4.83
N VAL A 15 -1.85 13.82 -5.92
CA VAL A 15 -0.72 13.39 -6.74
C VAL A 15 0.60 13.50 -5.98
N ARG A 16 0.87 14.62 -5.32
CA ARG A 16 2.10 14.81 -4.53
C ARG A 16 2.21 13.80 -3.39
N SER A 17 1.11 13.57 -2.68
CA SER A 17 1.07 12.59 -1.59
C SER A 17 1.30 11.17 -2.10
N ALA A 18 0.72 10.82 -3.27
CA ALA A 18 0.94 9.53 -3.90
C ALA A 18 2.41 9.33 -4.33
N LEU A 19 3.03 10.36 -4.92
CA LEU A 19 4.44 10.30 -5.31
C LEU A 19 5.35 10.11 -4.10
N ILE A 20 5.23 10.98 -3.08
CA ILE A 20 6.06 10.89 -1.87
C ILE A 20 5.83 9.54 -1.18
N GLY A 21 4.57 9.12 -1.04
CA GLY A 21 4.23 7.83 -0.46
C GLY A 21 4.83 6.65 -1.23
N GLY A 22 4.82 6.70 -2.56
CA GLY A 22 5.43 5.68 -3.41
C GLY A 22 6.95 5.61 -3.25
N PHE A 23 7.64 6.75 -3.23
CA PHE A 23 9.09 6.77 -2.98
C PHE A 23 9.45 6.24 -1.59
N VAL A 24 8.70 6.64 -0.56
CA VAL A 24 8.90 6.13 0.81
C VAL A 24 8.65 4.63 0.85
N LEU A 25 7.59 4.14 0.20
CA LEU A 25 7.28 2.72 0.14
C LEU A 25 8.39 1.92 -0.55
N ALA A 26 8.91 2.40 -1.68
CA ALA A 26 10.03 1.77 -2.38
C ALA A 26 11.29 1.71 -1.51
N ALA A 27 11.62 2.80 -0.81
CA ALA A 27 12.75 2.85 0.10
C ALA A 27 12.60 1.86 1.26
N LEU A 28 11.39 1.74 1.84
CA LEU A 28 11.12 0.78 2.91
C LEU A 28 11.19 -0.67 2.41
N PHE A 29 10.70 -0.96 1.20
CA PHE A 29 10.86 -2.29 0.59
C PHE A 29 12.33 -2.64 0.36
N GLY A 30 13.13 -1.69 -0.15
CA GLY A 30 14.57 -1.85 -0.27
C GLY A 30 15.25 -2.09 1.09
N GLY A 31 14.84 -1.36 2.13
CA GLY A 31 15.32 -1.57 3.49
C GLY A 31 14.98 -2.95 4.07
N ILE A 32 13.78 -3.48 3.75
CA ILE A 32 13.37 -4.84 4.14
C ILE A 32 14.24 -5.90 3.46
N VAL A 33 14.55 -5.72 2.17
CA VAL A 33 15.48 -6.60 1.46
C VAL A 33 16.88 -6.56 2.07
N TRP A 34 17.34 -5.38 2.48
CA TRP A 34 18.68 -5.23 3.06
C TRP A 34 18.85 -5.94 4.41
N ILE A 35 17.80 -6.01 5.23
CA ILE A 35 17.83 -6.76 6.50
C ILE A 35 17.53 -8.26 6.33
N ASP A 36 17.20 -8.72 5.12
CA ASP A 36 16.78 -10.11 4.87
C ASP A 36 17.88 -11.10 5.27
N GLU A 37 19.15 -10.81 4.97
CA GLU A 37 20.28 -11.66 5.34
C GLU A 37 20.37 -11.91 6.86
N TRP A 38 20.09 -10.87 7.66
CA TRP A 38 20.05 -10.99 9.12
C TRP A 38 18.87 -11.84 9.58
N VAL A 39 17.70 -11.67 8.97
CA VAL A 39 16.48 -12.43 9.29
C VAL A 39 16.65 -13.91 8.91
N VAL A 40 17.30 -14.18 7.77
CA VAL A 40 17.64 -15.53 7.30
C VAL A 40 18.62 -16.20 8.27
N ALA A 41 19.65 -15.49 8.74
CA ALA A 41 20.61 -16.02 9.70
C ALA A 41 19.95 -16.39 11.05
N LEU A 42 18.99 -15.59 11.50
CA LEU A 42 18.26 -15.83 12.76
C LEU A 42 17.19 -16.92 12.62
N THR A 43 16.45 -16.96 11.51
CA THR A 43 15.25 -17.82 11.35
C THR A 43 15.06 -18.34 9.92
N PRO A 44 15.90 -19.27 9.43
CA PRO A 44 15.90 -19.70 8.01
C PRO A 44 14.58 -20.30 7.51
N ARG A 45 13.78 -20.89 8.42
CA ARG A 45 12.48 -21.50 8.12
C ARG A 45 11.35 -20.48 7.96
N PHE A 46 11.46 -19.31 8.59
CA PHE A 46 10.40 -18.29 8.62
C PHE A 46 10.77 -17.00 7.90
N ALA A 47 12.02 -16.82 7.47
CA ALA A 47 12.51 -15.58 6.89
C ALA A 47 11.62 -15.03 5.76
N GLY A 48 11.21 -15.86 4.79
CA GLY A 48 10.32 -15.42 3.72
C GLY A 48 8.94 -14.97 4.20
N ASN A 49 8.36 -15.64 5.20
CA ASN A 49 7.07 -15.23 5.78
C ASN A 49 7.20 -13.91 6.55
N ILE A 50 8.32 -13.72 7.27
CA ILE A 50 8.62 -12.48 8.00
C ILE A 50 8.79 -11.32 7.01
N GLN A 51 9.55 -11.54 5.92
CA GLN A 51 9.77 -10.53 4.90
C GLN A 51 8.45 -10.07 4.26
N VAL A 52 7.59 -11.01 3.86
CA VAL A 52 6.25 -10.70 3.32
C VAL A 52 5.40 -9.97 4.36
N ALA A 53 5.40 -10.41 5.62
CA ALA A 53 4.65 -9.75 6.69
C ALA A 53 5.11 -8.29 6.92
N LEU A 54 6.43 -8.04 6.87
CA LEU A 54 6.99 -6.69 6.96
C LEU A 54 6.59 -5.83 5.76
N MET A 55 6.65 -6.37 4.55
CA MET A 55 6.23 -5.65 3.34
C MET A 55 4.73 -5.31 3.38
N LEU A 56 3.90 -6.24 3.85
CA LEU A 56 2.46 -6.01 4.05
C LEU A 56 2.19 -4.93 5.10
N LEU A 57 2.88 -5.00 6.24
CA LEU A 57 2.78 -4.00 7.30
C LEU A 57 3.15 -2.61 6.80
N VAL A 58 4.28 -2.49 6.11
CA VAL A 58 4.75 -1.24 5.52
C VAL A 58 3.77 -0.71 4.48
N THR A 59 3.21 -1.58 3.62
CA THR A 59 2.20 -1.19 2.63
C THR A 59 0.97 -0.60 3.31
N TRP A 60 0.48 -1.27 4.36
CA TRP A 60 -0.67 -0.80 5.14
C TRP A 60 -0.40 0.56 5.81
N LEU A 61 0.78 0.73 6.43
CA LEU A 61 1.15 1.98 7.08
C LEU A 61 1.32 3.14 6.07
N ALA A 62 2.02 2.90 4.97
CA ALA A 62 2.27 3.90 3.94
C ALA A 62 0.98 4.33 3.25
N THR A 63 0.12 3.38 2.85
CA THR A 63 -1.20 3.69 2.26
C THR A 63 -2.07 4.47 3.22
N GLY A 64 -2.15 4.03 4.48
CA GLY A 64 -2.88 4.72 5.53
C GLY A 64 -2.39 6.15 5.74
N ALA A 65 -1.07 6.36 5.76
CA ALA A 65 -0.46 7.67 5.87
C ALA A 65 -0.80 8.58 4.67
N VAL A 66 -0.67 8.09 3.44
CA VAL A 66 -1.01 8.85 2.21
C VAL A 66 -2.46 9.29 2.24
N VAL A 67 -3.39 8.37 2.51
CA VAL A 67 -4.83 8.68 2.54
C VAL A 67 -5.15 9.71 3.62
N ARG A 68 -4.59 9.55 4.84
CA ARG A 68 -4.78 10.51 5.93
C ARG A 68 -4.21 11.89 5.60
N THR A 69 -3.04 11.94 4.96
CA THR A 69 -2.43 13.21 4.51
C THR A 69 -3.31 13.90 3.48
N VAL A 70 -3.82 13.18 2.47
CA VAL A 70 -4.72 13.76 1.46
C VAL A 70 -6.00 14.31 2.10
N VAL A 71 -6.65 13.53 2.97
CA VAL A 71 -7.91 13.93 3.62
C VAL A 71 -7.71 15.08 4.62
N SER A 72 -6.56 15.16 5.29
CA SER A 72 -6.27 16.23 6.25
C SER A 72 -5.91 17.55 5.58
N LEU A 73 -5.16 17.52 4.47
CA LEU A 73 -4.75 18.71 3.72
C LEU A 73 -5.91 19.31 2.91
N ASP A 74 -6.77 18.48 2.32
CA ASP A 74 -7.98 18.95 1.65
C ASP A 74 -9.21 18.11 2.00
N LYS A 75 -9.97 18.61 2.97
CA LYS A 75 -11.25 18.01 3.39
C LYS A 75 -12.31 17.99 2.28
N ALA A 76 -12.17 18.83 1.25
CA ALA A 76 -13.08 18.87 0.11
C ALA A 76 -12.73 17.84 -0.98
N THR A 77 -11.57 17.18 -0.88
CA THR A 77 -11.19 16.08 -1.77
C THR A 77 -12.28 15.01 -1.73
N PRO A 78 -12.73 14.46 -2.87
CA PRO A 78 -13.71 13.38 -2.88
C PRO A 78 -13.09 12.06 -2.38
N TRP A 79 -13.91 11.17 -1.83
CA TRP A 79 -13.44 9.92 -1.23
C TRP A 79 -12.66 9.04 -2.22
N TRP A 80 -13.09 9.00 -3.48
CA TRP A 80 -12.46 8.22 -4.53
C TRP A 80 -11.06 8.75 -4.88
N ALA A 81 -10.82 10.07 -4.80
CA ALA A 81 -9.51 10.64 -5.07
C ALA A 81 -8.50 10.32 -3.97
N ALA A 82 -8.93 10.31 -2.71
CA ALA A 82 -8.10 9.85 -1.60
C ALA A 82 -7.80 8.34 -1.71
N TRP A 83 -8.81 7.55 -2.08
CA TRP A 83 -8.65 6.11 -2.30
C TRP A 83 -7.65 5.80 -3.43
N LEU A 84 -7.81 6.46 -4.59
CA LEU A 84 -6.89 6.31 -5.70
C LEU A 84 -5.49 6.80 -5.34
N ALA A 85 -5.32 7.90 -4.58
CA ALA A 85 -4.01 8.36 -4.16
C ALA A 85 -3.23 7.30 -3.36
N GLY A 86 -3.90 6.62 -2.42
CA GLY A 86 -3.29 5.52 -1.67
C GLY A 86 -2.92 4.33 -2.57
N ALA A 87 -3.81 3.95 -3.49
CA ALA A 87 -3.54 2.86 -4.44
C ALA A 87 -2.39 3.20 -5.41
N THR A 88 -2.36 4.43 -5.92
CA THR A 88 -1.29 4.95 -6.78
C THR A 88 0.04 5.02 -6.05
N ALA A 89 0.05 5.35 -4.75
CA ALA A 89 1.28 5.29 -3.96
C ALA A 89 1.86 3.87 -3.94
N VAL A 90 1.01 2.85 -3.76
CA VAL A 90 1.45 1.44 -3.82
C VAL A 90 1.92 1.06 -5.20
N ALA A 91 1.19 1.46 -6.24
CA ALA A 91 1.59 1.24 -7.63
C ALA A 91 3.00 1.78 -7.88
N ILE A 92 3.25 3.04 -7.51
CA ILE A 92 4.54 3.70 -7.68
C ILE A 92 5.62 2.98 -6.86
N GLY A 93 5.36 2.71 -5.58
CA GLY A 93 6.34 2.08 -4.70
C GLY A 93 6.73 0.66 -5.14
N ALA A 94 5.74 -0.16 -5.50
CA ALA A 94 5.99 -1.50 -6.04
C ALA A 94 6.75 -1.44 -7.38
N THR A 95 6.35 -0.56 -8.30
CA THR A 95 7.05 -0.40 -9.58
C THR A 95 8.49 0.07 -9.41
N LEU A 96 8.75 1.05 -8.54
CA LEU A 96 10.10 1.55 -8.25
C LEU A 96 10.97 0.48 -7.60
N PHE A 97 10.40 -0.28 -6.66
CA PHE A 97 11.09 -1.40 -6.02
C PHE A 97 11.46 -2.50 -7.02
N LEU A 98 10.51 -2.93 -7.86
CA LEU A 98 10.77 -3.93 -8.89
C LEU A 98 11.78 -3.43 -9.93
N ALA A 99 11.68 -2.17 -10.35
CA ALA A 99 12.68 -1.56 -11.22
C ALA A 99 14.07 -1.54 -10.58
N ALA A 100 14.16 -1.27 -9.28
CA ALA A 100 15.42 -1.33 -8.55
C ALA A 100 16.01 -2.76 -8.51
N ILE A 101 15.20 -3.79 -8.29
CA ILE A 101 15.68 -5.19 -8.38
C ILE A 101 16.21 -5.50 -9.77
N LEU A 102 15.48 -5.12 -10.82
CA LEU A 102 15.89 -5.38 -12.21
C LEU A 102 17.16 -4.61 -12.62
N LEU A 103 17.36 -3.39 -12.10
CA LEU A 103 18.50 -2.54 -12.42
C LEU A 103 19.75 -2.84 -11.58
N PHE A 104 19.57 -3.41 -10.38
CA PHE A 104 20.65 -3.74 -9.46
C PHE A 104 20.60 -5.23 -9.10
N PRO A 105 21.24 -6.10 -9.91
CA PRO A 105 21.27 -7.54 -9.66
C PRO A 105 21.90 -7.91 -8.31
N SER A 106 22.71 -7.03 -7.71
CA SER A 106 23.21 -7.21 -6.34
C SER A 106 22.13 -7.12 -5.26
N LEU A 107 20.94 -6.61 -5.59
CA LEU A 107 19.73 -6.67 -4.77
C LEU A 107 18.90 -7.92 -5.05
N GLU A 108 19.30 -8.79 -6.00
CA GLU A 108 18.69 -10.11 -6.16
C GLU A 108 18.94 -10.88 -4.87
N VAL A 109 17.88 -10.94 -4.05
CA VAL A 109 17.75 -11.84 -2.93
C VAL A 109 18.18 -13.22 -3.43
N GLN A 110 19.34 -13.68 -2.98
CA GLN A 110 20.04 -14.91 -3.43
C GLN A 110 19.26 -16.21 -3.21
N SER A 111 17.95 -16.20 -2.92
CA SER A 111 17.25 -17.44 -2.67
C SER A 111 15.76 -17.41 -3.07
N ARG A 112 15.40 -18.40 -3.88
CA ARG A 112 14.07 -19.07 -3.99
C ARG A 112 13.06 -18.61 -5.03
N TRP A 113 13.24 -17.49 -5.73
CA TRP A 113 12.26 -17.03 -6.73
C TRP A 113 12.74 -17.37 -8.15
N GLN A 114 12.70 -18.65 -8.52
CA GLN A 114 13.33 -19.19 -9.74
C GLN A 114 12.61 -18.86 -11.07
N ASP A 115 11.50 -18.12 -11.04
CA ASP A 115 10.83 -17.61 -12.25
C ASP A 115 10.61 -16.09 -12.14
N THR A 116 11.66 -15.33 -12.41
CA THR A 116 11.73 -13.88 -12.16
C THR A 116 10.59 -13.10 -12.81
N ALA A 117 10.19 -13.41 -14.04
CA ALA A 117 9.17 -12.61 -14.75
C ALA A 117 7.73 -12.86 -14.28
N ALA A 118 7.32 -14.13 -14.14
CA ALA A 118 5.98 -14.48 -13.67
C ALA A 118 5.79 -14.10 -12.20
N TRP A 119 6.85 -14.25 -11.41
CA TRP A 119 6.87 -13.87 -10.00
C TRP A 119 6.80 -12.35 -9.80
N VAL A 120 7.56 -11.57 -10.57
CA VAL A 120 7.52 -10.09 -10.53
C VAL A 120 6.11 -9.57 -10.85
N GLY A 121 5.46 -10.14 -11.88
CA GLY A 121 4.09 -9.81 -12.23
C GLY A 121 3.09 -10.15 -11.13
N ALA A 122 3.18 -11.36 -10.57
CA ALA A 122 2.30 -11.81 -9.48
C ALA A 122 2.47 -10.96 -8.21
N MET A 123 3.70 -10.62 -7.83
CA MET A 123 3.98 -9.72 -6.70
C MET A 123 3.38 -8.34 -6.93
N TRP A 124 3.56 -7.77 -8.12
CA TRP A 124 3.01 -6.44 -8.42
C TRP A 124 1.49 -6.41 -8.28
N VAL A 125 0.79 -7.40 -8.86
CA VAL A 125 -0.67 -7.54 -8.75
C VAL A 125 -1.11 -7.76 -7.30
N PHE A 126 -0.38 -8.59 -6.54
CA PHE A 126 -0.68 -8.87 -5.14
C PHE A 126 -0.62 -7.60 -4.27
N PHE A 127 0.48 -6.86 -4.35
CA PHE A 127 0.63 -5.63 -3.56
C PHE A 127 -0.33 -4.54 -3.99
N LEU A 128 -0.65 -4.43 -5.29
CA LEU A 128 -1.67 -3.50 -5.76
C LEU A 128 -3.07 -3.83 -5.27
N GLY A 129 -3.46 -5.11 -5.34
CA GLY A 129 -4.75 -5.58 -4.84
C GLY A 129 -4.91 -5.24 -3.36
N LEU A 130 -3.88 -5.51 -2.56
CA LEU A 130 -3.88 -5.15 -1.14
C LEU A 130 -3.80 -3.64 -0.91
N GLY A 131 -3.06 -2.91 -1.74
CA GLY A 131 -2.99 -1.45 -1.70
C GLY A 131 -4.36 -0.79 -1.92
N LEU A 132 -5.18 -1.34 -2.82
CA LEU A 132 -6.56 -0.90 -3.03
C LEU A 132 -7.43 -1.15 -1.79
N VAL A 133 -7.30 -2.33 -1.17
CA VAL A 133 -8.05 -2.69 0.04
C VAL A 133 -7.64 -1.81 1.22
N PHE A 134 -6.34 -1.68 1.51
CA PHE A 134 -5.83 -0.85 2.59
C PHE A 134 -6.15 0.62 2.41
N SER A 135 -6.05 1.13 1.18
CA SER A 135 -6.45 2.50 0.88
C SER A 135 -7.94 2.73 1.13
N LEU A 136 -8.79 1.76 0.78
CA LEU A 136 -10.24 1.86 1.02
C LEU A 136 -10.56 1.86 2.52
N MET A 137 -9.93 0.97 3.29
CA MET A 137 -10.02 0.96 4.76
C MET A 137 -9.60 2.30 5.35
N ALA A 138 -8.47 2.84 4.89
CA ALA A 138 -7.98 4.13 5.35
C ALA A 138 -8.96 5.28 5.03
N VAL A 139 -9.64 5.25 3.88
CA VAL A 139 -10.67 6.24 3.52
C VAL A 139 -11.91 6.11 4.42
N ILE A 140 -12.37 4.88 4.68
CA ILE A 140 -13.48 4.60 5.59
C ILE A 140 -13.14 5.18 6.98
N ASN A 141 -11.97 4.84 7.53
CA ASN A 141 -11.54 5.33 8.84
C ASN A 141 -11.29 6.84 8.88
N ALA A 142 -10.81 7.45 7.79
CA ALA A 142 -10.58 8.89 7.74
C ALA A 142 -11.86 9.72 7.63
N ARG A 143 -12.96 9.16 7.09
CA ARG A 143 -14.22 9.89 6.87
C ARG A 143 -15.32 9.56 7.86
N ILE A 144 -15.33 8.35 8.40
CA ILE A 144 -16.38 7.91 9.32
C ILE A 144 -16.00 8.32 10.74
N ARG A 145 -16.68 9.35 11.25
CA ARG A 145 -16.44 9.89 12.59
C ARG A 145 -16.82 8.92 13.71
N ASN A 146 -17.78 8.02 13.44
CA ASN A 146 -18.20 7.00 14.39
C ASN A 146 -17.30 5.76 14.28
N ARG A 147 -16.47 5.54 15.31
CA ARG A 147 -15.52 4.41 15.35
C ARG A 147 -16.20 3.05 15.22
N THR A 148 -17.40 2.88 15.77
CA THR A 148 -18.14 1.60 15.69
C THR A 148 -18.55 1.30 14.26
N LEU A 149 -19.07 2.29 13.53
CA LEU A 149 -19.43 2.14 12.12
C LEU A 149 -18.20 1.94 11.22
N GLY A 150 -17.10 2.65 11.52
CA GLY A 150 -15.83 2.46 10.82
C GLY A 150 -15.34 1.02 10.95
N ASN A 151 -15.26 0.50 12.17
CA ASN A 151 -14.84 -0.88 12.43
C ASN A 151 -15.77 -1.92 11.77
N ILE A 152 -17.10 -1.72 11.81
CA ILE A 152 -18.04 -2.63 11.15
C ILE A 152 -17.79 -2.67 9.64
N LEU A 153 -17.54 -1.51 9.01
CA LEU A 153 -17.27 -1.44 7.58
C LEU A 153 -15.90 -2.02 7.21
N GLU A 154 -14.88 -1.85 8.05
CA GLU A 154 -13.58 -2.49 7.86
C GLU A 154 -13.67 -4.02 7.96
N ILE A 155 -14.36 -4.53 8.98
CA ILE A 155 -14.60 -5.98 9.14
C ILE A 155 -15.44 -6.52 7.98
N GLY A 156 -16.50 -5.80 7.59
CA GLY A 156 -17.31 -6.18 6.43
C GLY A 156 -16.50 -6.25 5.15
N LEU A 157 -15.61 -5.27 4.92
CA LEU A 157 -14.71 -5.27 3.78
C LEU A 157 -13.72 -6.45 3.82
N LEU A 158 -13.12 -6.74 4.98
CA LEU A 158 -12.26 -7.91 5.17
C LEU A 158 -12.99 -9.21 4.85
N LEU A 159 -14.22 -9.38 5.35
CA LEU A 159 -15.03 -10.57 5.09
C LEU A 159 -15.35 -10.72 3.61
N VAL A 160 -15.67 -9.62 2.91
CA VAL A 160 -15.90 -9.65 1.45
C VAL A 160 -14.63 -10.07 0.71
N VAL A 161 -13.47 -9.51 1.07
CA VAL A 161 -12.19 -9.88 0.44
C VAL A 161 -11.85 -11.34 0.69
N ILE A 162 -12.00 -11.82 1.93
CA ILE A 162 -11.78 -13.23 2.29
C ILE A 162 -12.72 -14.13 1.49
N PHE A 163 -14.01 -13.79 1.43
CA PHE A 163 -14.99 -14.56 0.67
C PHE A 163 -14.65 -14.61 -0.82
N LEU A 164 -14.23 -13.49 -1.42
CA LEU A 164 -13.81 -13.44 -2.82
C LEU A 164 -12.58 -14.32 -3.05
N ILE A 165 -11.58 -14.29 -2.17
CA ILE A 165 -10.39 -15.15 -2.26
C ILE A 165 -10.80 -16.62 -2.17
N LEU A 166 -11.60 -17.02 -1.18
CA LEU A 166 -12.03 -18.42 -1.01
C LEU A 166 -12.88 -18.95 -2.16
N LYS A 167 -13.61 -18.08 -2.87
CA LYS A 167 -14.41 -18.47 -4.03
C LYS A 167 -13.59 -18.54 -5.34
N LEU A 168 -12.53 -17.75 -5.43
CA LEU A 168 -11.66 -17.66 -6.61
C LEU A 168 -10.43 -18.59 -6.52
N ALA A 169 -10.12 -19.11 -5.34
CA ALA A 169 -9.08 -20.12 -5.07
C ALA A 169 -9.62 -21.54 -5.26
#